data_AF-A0A7V9TV29-F1
#
_entry.id   AF-A0A7V9TV29-F1
#
_cell.length_a   1.000
_cell.length_b   1.000
_cell.length_c   1.000
_cell.angle_alpha   90.00
_cell.angle_beta   90.00
_cell.angle_gamma   90.00
#
_symmetry.space_group_name_H-M   'P 1'
#
loop_
_entity.id
_entity.type
_entity.pdbx_description
1 polymer ?
#
loop_
_entity_poly.entity_id
_entity_poly.type
_entity_poly.pdbx_seq_one_letter_code
_entity_poly.pdbx_strand_id
1 'polypeptide(L)'
;DAPTLLDLCFALLDGAKIMPYYFYMCDMIPFSEHWRVSVARAQDLQHAIMGYLPGFATPRIVCDVPFVGKRWVHQLEAYDREHGITSWTKNYRTSIERTDPEALTRTYEYFDPIHTLPQAGQDWWKQHAGDVLAWAEEAAKASRAAAELQKALPVSLA
;
A
#
# COMPACT_ATOMS: atom_id res chain seq x y z
N ASP A 1 10.28 -13.41 -2.25
CA ASP A 1 10.15 -14.13 -0.97
C ASP A 1 11.22 -13.61 0.00
N ALA A 2 11.37 -14.19 1.20
CA ALA A 2 12.33 -13.68 2.19
C ALA A 2 13.79 -13.83 1.75
N PRO A 3 14.26 -14.97 1.18
CA PRO A 3 15.62 -15.08 0.67
C PRO A 3 15.95 -14.02 -0.38
N THR A 4 15.04 -13.79 -1.35
CA THR A 4 15.23 -12.76 -2.38
C THR A 4 15.34 -11.36 -1.77
N LEU A 5 14.55 -11.04 -0.74
CA LEU A 5 14.64 -9.76 -0.04
C LEU A 5 15.97 -9.60 0.69
N LEU A 6 16.46 -10.65 1.35
CA LEU A 6 17.74 -10.63 2.04
C LEU A 6 18.89 -10.45 1.06
N ASP A 7 18.91 -11.21 -0.05
CA ASP A 7 19.92 -11.10 -1.09
C ASP A 7 19.98 -9.67 -1.67
N LEU A 8 18.82 -9.06 -1.94
CA LEU A 8 18.75 -7.68 -2.36
C LEU A 8 19.32 -6.73 -1.30
N CYS A 9 18.99 -6.94 -0.02
CA CYS A 9 19.46 -6.08 1.06
C CYS A 9 20.98 -6.18 1.25
N PHE A 10 21.56 -7.38 1.17
CA PHE A 10 23.01 -7.58 1.24
C PHE A 10 23.72 -6.96 0.02
N ALA A 11 23.16 -7.13 -1.19
CA ALA A 11 23.70 -6.51 -2.39
C ALA A 11 23.72 -4.98 -2.29
N LEU A 12 22.64 -4.37 -1.78
CA LEU A 12 22.54 -2.92 -1.57
C LEU A 12 23.52 -2.44 -0.48
N LEU A 13 23.48 -3.05 0.70
CA LEU A 13 24.24 -2.58 1.86
C LEU A 13 25.74 -2.83 1.71
N ASP A 14 26.13 -4.08 1.44
CA ASP A 14 27.54 -4.49 1.44
C ASP A 14 28.19 -4.24 0.09
N GLY A 15 27.47 -4.53 -1.00
CA GLY A 15 27.97 -4.37 -2.37
C GLY A 15 27.98 -2.90 -2.82
N ALA A 16 26.84 -2.22 -2.72
CA ALA A 16 26.66 -0.88 -3.29
C ALA A 16 26.79 0.28 -2.29
N LYS A 17 26.89 -0.01 -0.98
CA LYS A 17 26.89 1.00 0.11
C LYS A 17 25.61 1.86 0.12
N ILE A 18 24.48 1.28 -0.27
CA ILE A 18 23.16 1.89 -0.25
C ILE A 18 22.37 1.28 0.91
N MET A 19 21.91 2.12 1.83
CA MET A 19 21.12 1.66 2.97
C MET A 19 19.68 1.36 2.53
N PRO A 20 19.20 0.09 2.62
CA PRO A 20 17.80 -0.21 2.36
C PRO A 20 16.95 0.40 3.48
N TYR A 21 15.92 1.16 3.09
CA TYR A 21 15.11 1.92 4.03
C TYR A 21 13.66 1.43 4.10
N TYR A 22 12.94 1.51 2.98
CA TYR A 22 11.56 1.04 2.87
C TYR A 22 11.37 0.10 1.70
N PHE A 23 10.58 -0.94 1.92
CA PHE A 23 9.87 -1.67 0.87
C PHE A 23 8.42 -1.25 0.90
N TYR A 24 7.96 -0.65 -0.20
CA TYR A 24 6.56 -0.25 -0.33
C TYR A 24 5.73 -1.44 -0.81
N MET A 25 4.59 -1.64 -0.16
CA MET A 25 3.49 -2.37 -0.78
C MET A 25 3.04 -1.60 -2.02
N CYS A 26 2.65 -2.32 -3.07
CA CYS A 26 2.12 -1.69 -4.27
C CYS A 26 0.74 -1.06 -3.97
N ASP A 27 0.55 0.18 -4.42
CA ASP A 27 -0.65 0.97 -4.19
C ASP A 27 -1.91 0.35 -4.81
N MET A 28 -3.08 0.70 -4.25
CA MET A 28 -4.40 0.30 -4.74
C MET A 28 -4.80 1.12 -5.98
N ILE A 29 -4.04 0.97 -7.07
CA ILE A 29 -4.34 1.60 -8.35
C ILE A 29 -4.99 0.59 -9.31
N PRO A 30 -5.83 1.06 -10.25
CA PRO A 30 -6.40 0.18 -11.27
C PRO A 30 -5.35 -0.62 -12.02
N PHE A 31 -5.69 -1.89 -12.33
CA PHE A 31 -4.87 -2.81 -13.13
C PHE A 31 -3.51 -3.22 -12.52
N SER A 32 -3.20 -2.87 -11.27
CA SER A 32 -1.94 -3.29 -10.61
C SER A 32 -2.09 -4.47 -9.65
N GLU A 33 -3.29 -4.98 -9.42
CA GLU A 33 -3.57 -5.94 -8.34
C GLU A 33 -2.67 -7.19 -8.36
N HIS A 34 -2.33 -7.69 -9.54
CA HIS A 34 -1.46 -8.85 -9.73
C HIS A 34 -0.01 -8.64 -9.26
N TRP A 35 0.44 -7.40 -9.06
CA TRP A 35 1.74 -7.08 -8.47
C TRP A 35 1.68 -6.92 -6.95
N ARG A 36 0.48 -6.79 -6.39
CA ARG A 36 0.29 -6.52 -4.97
C ARG A 36 0.41 -7.81 -4.17
N VAL A 37 0.76 -7.65 -2.90
CA VAL A 37 0.76 -8.72 -1.90
C VAL A 37 -0.22 -8.34 -0.79
N SER A 38 -0.77 -9.32 -0.07
CA SER A 38 -1.61 -9.05 1.11
C SER A 38 -0.79 -8.46 2.26
N VAL A 39 -1.44 -7.73 3.16
CA VAL A 39 -0.83 -7.23 4.40
C VAL A 39 -0.30 -8.39 5.24
N ALA A 40 -1.04 -9.50 5.34
CA ALA A 40 -0.55 -10.72 6.01
C ALA A 40 0.77 -11.22 5.42
N ARG A 41 0.86 -11.30 4.09
CA ARG A 41 2.10 -11.76 3.43
C ARG A 41 3.24 -10.77 3.67
N ALA A 42 2.96 -9.47 3.68
CA ALA A 42 3.94 -8.44 3.99
C ALA A 42 4.44 -8.54 5.46
N GLN A 43 3.56 -8.82 6.41
CA GLN A 43 3.93 -9.08 7.81
C GLN A 43 4.84 -10.31 7.93
N ASP A 44 4.49 -11.41 7.26
CA ASP A 44 5.31 -12.63 7.23
C ASP A 44 6.71 -12.35 6.65
N LEU A 45 6.79 -11.60 5.55
CA LEU A 45 8.06 -11.22 4.94
C LEU A 45 8.90 -10.34 5.86
N GLN A 46 8.29 -9.33 6.48
CA GLN A 46 8.97 -8.47 7.44
C GLN A 46 9.52 -9.29 8.61
N HIS A 47 8.74 -10.22 9.17
CA HIS A 47 9.19 -11.09 10.25
C HIS A 47 10.35 -11.99 9.80
N ALA A 48 10.24 -12.59 8.61
CA ALA A 48 11.23 -13.53 8.08
C ALA A 48 12.61 -12.89 7.79
N ILE A 49 12.69 -11.58 7.58
CA ILE A 49 13.98 -10.88 7.36
C ILE A 49 14.57 -10.29 8.65
N MET A 50 13.82 -10.25 9.75
CA MET A 50 14.30 -9.68 11.01
C MET A 50 15.41 -10.55 11.62
N GLY A 51 16.45 -9.89 12.14
CA GLY A 51 17.59 -10.55 12.80
C GLY A 51 18.77 -10.91 11.89
N TYR A 52 18.58 -10.87 10.56
CA TYR A 52 19.65 -11.15 9.59
C TYR A 52 20.53 -9.93 9.29
N LEU A 53 19.98 -8.73 9.37
CA LEU A 53 20.68 -7.47 9.11
C LEU A 53 20.94 -6.69 10.41
N PRO A 54 21.95 -5.81 10.44
CA PRO A 54 22.08 -4.82 11.50
C PRO A 54 20.78 -4.02 11.66
N GLY A 55 20.40 -3.66 12.88
CA GLY A 55 19.10 -3.04 13.15
C GLY A 55 18.83 -1.76 12.36
N PHE A 56 19.88 -0.94 12.11
CA PHE A 56 19.77 0.28 11.29
C PHE A 56 19.60 0.02 9.79
N ALA A 57 19.98 -1.17 9.31
CA ALA A 57 19.90 -1.57 7.91
C ALA A 57 18.83 -2.62 7.64
N THR A 58 17.99 -2.94 8.64
CA THR A 58 16.82 -3.79 8.45
C THR A 58 15.70 -2.93 7.87
N PRO A 59 15.34 -3.09 6.58
CA PRO A 59 14.31 -2.26 5.98
C PRO A 59 12.94 -2.56 6.57
N ARG A 60 12.07 -1.57 6.48
CA ARG A 60 10.68 -1.68 6.92
C ARG A 60 9.76 -1.88 5.72
N ILE A 61 8.84 -2.83 5.81
CA ILE A 61 7.76 -2.98 4.84
C ILE A 61 6.64 -2.04 5.24
N VAL A 62 6.23 -1.18 4.31
CA VAL A 62 5.26 -0.11 4.56
C VAL A 62 4.09 -0.16 3.59
N CYS A 63 2.91 0.14 4.13
CA CYS A 63 1.69 0.40 3.40
C CYS A 63 1.47 1.91 3.33
N ASP A 64 1.19 2.46 2.14
CA ASP A 64 0.71 3.84 2.01
C ASP A 64 -0.82 3.83 2.09
N VAL A 65 -1.34 4.10 3.29
CA VAL A 65 -2.76 3.98 3.58
C VAL A 65 -3.47 5.26 3.13
N PRO A 66 -4.54 5.18 2.32
CA PRO A 66 -5.28 6.35 1.88
C PRO A 66 -5.65 7.27 3.04
N PHE A 67 -5.33 8.57 2.90
CA PHE A 67 -5.57 9.63 3.88
C PHE A 67 -4.80 9.54 5.21
N VAL A 68 -4.15 8.43 5.52
CA VAL A 68 -3.33 8.22 6.75
C VAL A 68 -1.83 8.35 6.45
N GLY A 69 -1.41 7.96 5.25
CA GLY A 69 -0.01 7.97 4.82
C GLY A 69 0.73 6.67 5.16
N LYS A 70 2.06 6.77 5.21
CA LYS A 70 2.97 5.63 5.31
C LYS A 70 2.95 5.02 6.71
N ARG A 71 2.59 3.75 6.78
CA ARG A 71 2.52 2.95 8.01
C ARG A 71 3.27 1.65 7.86
N TRP A 72 3.88 1.17 8.94
CA TRP A 72 4.46 -0.16 8.91
C TRP A 72 3.33 -1.18 8.90
N VAL A 73 3.52 -2.28 8.20
CA VAL A 73 2.47 -3.30 8.02
C VAL A 73 1.95 -3.92 9.32
N HIS A 74 2.62 -3.72 10.45
CA HIS A 74 2.22 -4.19 11.78
C HIS A 74 1.45 -3.13 12.62
N GLN A 75 1.27 -1.91 12.12
CA GLN A 75 0.61 -0.81 12.86
C GLN A 75 -0.88 -0.63 12.49
N LEU A 76 -1.51 -1.70 12.00
CA LEU A 76 -2.94 -1.72 11.74
C LEU A 76 -3.74 -1.80 13.04
N GLU A 77 -4.98 -1.32 13.01
CA GLU A 77 -5.93 -1.37 14.13
C GLU A 77 -6.64 -2.73 14.17
N ALA A 78 -7.20 -3.16 13.03
CA ALA A 78 -7.86 -4.46 12.89
C ALA A 78 -7.69 -5.04 11.49
N TYR A 79 -7.92 -6.34 11.37
CA TYR A 79 -7.76 -7.08 10.11
C TYR A 79 -8.83 -8.17 9.97
N ASP A 80 -9.75 -7.96 9.04
CA ASP A 80 -10.60 -9.00 8.50
C ASP A 80 -9.85 -9.78 7.41
N ARG A 81 -9.35 -10.96 7.76
CA ARG A 81 -8.59 -11.81 6.83
C ARG A 81 -9.46 -12.57 5.84
N GLU A 82 -10.77 -12.69 6.08
CA GLU A 82 -11.67 -13.35 5.15
C GLU A 82 -11.95 -12.43 3.95
N HIS A 83 -12.26 -11.17 4.22
CA HIS A 83 -12.54 -10.18 3.18
C HIS A 83 -11.31 -9.37 2.75
N GLY A 84 -10.18 -9.50 3.45
CA GLY A 84 -8.94 -8.80 3.11
C GLY A 84 -8.98 -7.32 3.46
N ILE A 85 -9.68 -6.94 4.53
CA ILE A 85 -9.88 -5.53 4.90
C ILE A 85 -9.07 -5.24 6.16
N THR A 86 -8.11 -4.32 6.03
CA THR A 86 -7.37 -3.77 7.17
C THR A 86 -7.86 -2.39 7.51
N SER A 87 -8.02 -2.10 8.80
CA SER A 87 -8.39 -0.77 9.30
C SER A 87 -7.20 -0.08 9.96
N TRP A 88 -7.11 1.23 9.77
CA TRP A 88 -5.99 2.05 10.21
C TRP A 88 -6.48 3.35 10.82
N THR A 89 -5.84 3.84 11.87
CA THR A 89 -6.18 5.10 12.53
C THR A 89 -5.05 6.12 12.40
N LYS A 90 -5.40 7.40 12.60
CA LYS A 90 -4.42 8.48 12.70
C LYS A 90 -3.99 8.66 14.15
N ASN A 91 -2.69 8.89 14.34
CA ASN A 91 -2.13 9.33 15.62
C ASN A 91 -1.83 10.85 15.64
N TYR A 92 -2.31 11.59 14.64
CA TYR A 92 -2.11 13.02 14.49
C TYR A 92 -3.32 13.68 13.81
N ARG A 93 -3.44 15.00 13.94
CA ARG A 93 -4.43 15.82 13.23
C ARG A 93 -3.74 16.68 12.18
N THR A 94 -4.35 16.79 11.01
CA THR A 94 -3.97 17.83 10.04
C THR A 94 -4.58 19.18 10.43
N SER A 95 -4.16 20.27 9.77
CA SER A 95 -4.68 21.62 10.02
C SER A 95 -6.20 21.72 9.83
N ILE A 96 -6.76 20.93 8.91
CA ILE A 96 -8.19 20.89 8.61
C ILE A 96 -9.00 20.01 9.59
N GLU A 97 -8.35 19.14 10.36
CA GLU A 97 -8.99 18.20 11.31
C GLU A 97 -8.98 18.73 12.75
N ARG A 98 -8.57 19.98 12.97
CA ARG A 98 -8.32 20.52 14.33
C ARG A 98 -9.54 20.41 15.25
N THR A 99 -10.73 20.64 14.70
CA THR A 99 -12.02 20.62 15.42
C THR A 99 -12.79 19.32 15.24
N ASP A 100 -12.27 18.35 14.48
CA ASP A 100 -12.93 17.06 14.27
C ASP A 100 -12.69 16.16 15.50
N PRO A 101 -13.73 15.85 16.30
CA PRO A 101 -13.58 15.02 17.49
C PRO A 101 -13.23 13.56 17.14
N GLU A 102 -13.57 13.10 15.94
CA GLU A 102 -13.36 11.72 15.49
C GLU A 102 -12.06 11.54 14.70
N ALA A 103 -11.28 12.61 14.49
CA ALA A 103 -10.09 12.57 13.63
C ALA A 103 -9.07 11.47 13.99
N LEU A 104 -9.00 11.08 15.28
CA LEU A 104 -8.06 10.07 15.77
C LEU A 104 -8.69 8.67 15.88
N THR A 105 -10.02 8.58 15.89
CA THR A 105 -10.75 7.30 16.03
C THR A 105 -11.32 6.81 14.71
N ARG A 106 -11.42 7.67 13.70
CA ARG A 106 -11.84 7.31 12.35
C ARG A 106 -10.88 6.27 11.78
N THR A 107 -11.47 5.19 11.27
CA THR A 107 -10.74 4.12 10.58
C THR A 107 -10.70 4.39 9.08
N TYR A 108 -9.56 4.09 8.48
CA TYR A 108 -9.32 4.13 7.05
C TYR A 108 -8.99 2.72 6.59
N GLU A 109 -9.55 2.30 5.46
CA GLU A 109 -9.45 0.92 4.99
C GLU A 109 -8.36 0.77 3.92
N TYR A 110 -7.71 -0.39 3.94
CA TYR A 110 -6.87 -0.88 2.84
C TYR A 110 -7.24 -2.32 2.53
N PHE A 111 -7.36 -2.61 1.23
CA PHE A 111 -7.92 -3.86 0.72
C PHE A 111 -6.82 -4.73 0.12
N ASP A 112 -6.69 -5.97 0.58
CA ASP A 112 -5.80 -6.95 -0.01
C ASP A 112 -6.23 -7.37 -1.43
N PRO A 113 -5.31 -7.93 -2.23
CA PRO A 113 -5.66 -8.47 -3.54
C PRO A 113 -6.66 -9.62 -3.42
N ILE A 114 -7.75 -9.59 -4.20
CA ILE A 114 -8.86 -10.55 -4.07
C ILE A 114 -8.38 -11.99 -4.28
N HIS A 115 -7.45 -12.20 -5.21
CA HIS A 115 -6.88 -13.52 -5.49
C HIS A 115 -6.10 -14.15 -4.32
N THR A 116 -5.75 -13.36 -3.29
CA THR A 116 -5.06 -13.85 -2.08
C THR A 116 -6.03 -14.27 -0.98
N LEU A 117 -7.32 -13.98 -1.12
CA LEU A 117 -8.34 -14.24 -0.11
C LEU A 117 -8.79 -15.71 -0.13
N PRO A 118 -9.33 -16.22 0.99
CA PRO A 118 -10.07 -17.48 1.00
C PRO A 118 -11.22 -17.48 -0.01
N GLN A 119 -11.67 -18.67 -0.42
CA GLN A 119 -12.76 -18.82 -1.39
C GLN A 119 -14.03 -18.04 -0.99
N ALA A 120 -14.38 -18.06 0.30
CA ALA A 120 -15.51 -17.31 0.85
C ALA A 120 -15.40 -15.80 0.58
N GLY A 121 -14.23 -15.21 0.84
CA GLY A 121 -13.96 -13.80 0.56
C GLY A 121 -13.97 -13.47 -0.93
N GLN A 122 -13.39 -14.32 -1.76
CA GLN A 122 -13.44 -14.15 -3.22
C GLN A 122 -14.87 -14.15 -3.74
N ASP A 123 -15.71 -15.06 -3.26
CA ASP A 123 -17.10 -15.16 -3.68
C ASP A 123 -17.95 -14.00 -3.14
N TRP A 124 -17.64 -13.52 -1.93
CA TRP A 124 -18.23 -12.31 -1.39
C TRP A 124 -17.95 -11.11 -2.30
N TRP A 125 -16.69 -10.86 -2.68
CA TRP A 125 -16.34 -9.75 -3.56
C TRP A 125 -16.96 -9.85 -4.95
N LYS A 126 -17.06 -11.06 -5.54
CA LYS A 126 -17.76 -11.25 -6.82
C LYS A 126 -19.23 -10.80 -6.76
N GLN A 127 -19.87 -10.94 -5.60
CA GLN A 127 -21.27 -10.57 -5.41
C GLN A 127 -21.46 -9.10 -5.05
N HIS A 128 -20.48 -8.48 -4.39
CA HIS A 128 -20.63 -7.15 -3.77
C HIS A 128 -19.81 -6.04 -4.42
N ALA A 129 -18.80 -6.35 -5.24
CA ALA A 129 -17.90 -5.33 -5.79
C ALA A 129 -18.59 -4.37 -6.78
N GLY A 130 -19.69 -4.77 -7.42
CA GLY A 130 -20.30 -3.98 -8.50
C GLY A 130 -19.39 -3.90 -9.73
N ASP A 131 -19.72 -3.01 -10.69
CA ASP A 131 -18.94 -2.84 -11.92
C ASP A 131 -17.76 -1.87 -11.75
N VAL A 132 -16.82 -2.25 -10.88
CA VAL A 132 -15.61 -1.46 -10.58
C VAL A 132 -14.70 -1.31 -11.80
N LEU A 133 -14.76 -2.28 -12.72
CA LEU A 133 -13.97 -2.28 -13.95
C LEU A 133 -14.42 -1.16 -14.90
N ALA A 134 -15.72 -1.00 -15.12
CA ALA A 134 -16.22 0.10 -15.95
C ALA A 134 -15.82 1.47 -15.39
N TRP A 135 -15.96 1.65 -14.07
CA TRP A 135 -15.51 2.88 -13.39
C TRP A 135 -13.99 3.10 -13.54
N ALA A 136 -13.19 2.05 -13.33
CA ALA A 136 -11.74 2.13 -13.41
C ALA A 136 -11.26 2.44 -14.84
N GLU A 137 -11.89 1.87 -15.86
CA GLU A 137 -11.62 2.18 -17.26
C GLU A 137 -11.96 3.62 -17.61
N GLU A 138 -13.08 4.14 -17.12
CA GLU A 138 -13.50 5.53 -17.32
C GLU A 138 -12.52 6.50 -16.63
N ALA A 139 -12.15 6.22 -15.38
CA ALA A 139 -11.16 7.00 -14.65
C ALA A 139 -9.78 6.97 -15.34
N ALA A 140 -9.36 5.81 -15.85
CA ALA A 140 -8.11 5.69 -16.59
C ALA A 140 -8.13 6.48 -17.91
N LYS A 141 -9.25 6.48 -18.65
CA LYS A 141 -9.43 7.31 -19.86
C LYS A 141 -9.36 8.79 -19.52
N ALA A 142 -10.05 9.23 -18.46
CA ALA A 142 -10.02 10.62 -18.00
C ALA A 142 -8.60 11.05 -17.59
N SER A 143 -7.87 10.22 -16.85
CA SER A 143 -6.49 10.49 -16.45
C SER A 143 -5.55 10.59 -17.66
N ARG A 144 -5.67 9.70 -18.65
CA ARG A 144 -4.88 9.79 -19.90
C ARG A 144 -5.17 11.08 -20.65
N ALA A 145 -6.44 11.46 -20.79
CA ALA A 145 -6.84 12.71 -21.44
C ALA A 145 -6.25 13.93 -20.71
N ALA A 146 -6.31 13.97 -19.38
CA ALA A 146 -5.71 15.03 -18.58
C ALA A 146 -4.18 15.10 -18.75
N ALA A 147 -3.49 13.95 -18.78
CA ALA A 147 -2.05 13.90 -18.99
C ALA A 147 -1.64 14.40 -20.39
N GLU A 148 -2.41 14.06 -21.43
CA GLU A 148 -2.18 14.60 -22.79
C GLU A 148 -2.41 16.11 -22.87
N LEU A 149 -3.44 16.63 -22.21
CA LEU A 149 -3.67 18.08 -22.11
C LEU A 149 -2.53 18.79 -21.37
N GLN A 150 -1.96 18.16 -20.34
CA GLN A 150 -0.85 18.73 -19.57
C GLN A 150 0.45 18.82 -20.41
N LYS A 151 0.67 17.90 -21.36
CA LYS A 151 1.80 17.98 -22.30
C LYS A 151 1.67 19.16 -23.28
N ALA A 152 0.46 19.62 -23.55
CA ALA A 152 0.18 20.74 -24.44
C ALA A 152 0.29 22.12 -23.76
N LEU A 153 0.47 22.17 -22.43
CA LEU A 153 0.72 23.42 -21.72
C LEU A 153 2.15 23.91 -22.01
N PRO A 154 2.33 25.12 -22.57
CA PRO A 154 3.67 25.67 -22.72
C PRO A 154 4.28 25.83 -21.33
N VAL A 155 5.49 25.30 -21.15
CA VAL A 155 6.33 25.62 -19.99
C VAL A 155 6.68 27.11 -20.13
N SER A 156 5.85 27.98 -19.56
CA SER A 156 6.20 29.39 -19.41
C SER A 156 7.32 29.46 -18.38
N LEU A 157 8.56 29.49 -18.89
CA LEU A 157 9.76 29.80 -18.12
C LEU A 157 9.55 31.13 -17.37
N ALA A 158 9.58 31.06 -16.05
CA ALA A 158 9.86 32.17 -15.16
C ALA A 158 11.33 32.12 -14.76
#